data_AF-W1PWB1-F1
#
_entry.id   AF-W1PWB1-F1
#
_cell.length_a   1.000
_cell.length_b   1.000
_cell.length_c   1.000
_cell.angle_alpha   90.00
_cell.angle_beta   90.00
_cell.angle_gamma   90.00
#
_symmetry.space_group_name_H-M   'P 1'
#
loop_
_entity.id
_entity.type
_entity.pdbx_description
1 polymer ?
#
loop_
_entity_poly.entity_id
_entity_poly.type
_entity_poly.pdbx_seq_one_letter_code
_entity_poly.pdbx_strand_id
1 'polypeptide(L)'
;MLVLQYDGNLVLYPRIRRGIFPNPAYFASQTNGEMPPVNLVFDRTRFLYLQNFSNKIVYSVSSNVINPIQEYYQRAMIDSDGFFRRYSLWKNAKNGEAWSIVSHTPSNRNSCGVPGICGLNGYCILDQGGRAQCLCPDKFSFVDTNYTFGGCKRDFVISCENYKASNYLLIELENVNWPYGNYELLHLDEDECKEACLSDCFCDAAIYTNNQCWKKRMPLMDGVKDVTMGGKALIKVSRSG
;
A
#
# COMPACT_ATOMS: atom_id res chain seq x y z
N MET A 1 5.63 -9.70 -1.32
CA MET A 1 6.33 -10.94 -1.70
C MET A 1 7.70 -10.54 -2.21
N LEU A 2 8.75 -11.10 -1.61
CA LEU A 2 10.13 -10.89 -2.05
C LEU A 2 10.48 -11.98 -3.06
N VAL A 3 11.01 -11.57 -4.21
CA VAL A 3 11.37 -12.47 -5.30
C VAL A 3 12.77 -12.09 -5.77
N LEU A 4 13.68 -13.06 -5.79
CA LEU A 4 14.93 -12.93 -6.54
C LEU A 4 14.68 -13.46 -7.94
N GLN A 5 14.61 -12.56 -8.90
CA GLN A 5 14.33 -12.85 -10.31
C GLN A 5 15.54 -13.48 -11.00
N TYR A 6 15.30 -14.19 -12.11
CA TYR A 6 16.36 -14.88 -12.87
C TYR A 6 17.42 -13.93 -13.46
N ASP A 7 17.06 -12.68 -13.70
CA ASP A 7 17.97 -11.63 -14.18
C ASP A 7 18.88 -11.06 -13.07
N GLY A 8 18.72 -11.52 -11.83
CA GLY A 8 19.47 -11.11 -10.66
C GLY A 8 18.86 -9.96 -9.87
N ASN A 9 17.65 -9.53 -10.21
CA ASN A 9 16.97 -8.43 -9.53
C ASN A 9 16.17 -8.93 -8.30
N LEU A 10 16.36 -8.29 -7.15
CA LEU A 10 15.57 -8.56 -5.95
C LEU A 10 14.39 -7.59 -5.88
N VAL A 11 13.18 -8.14 -5.92
CA VAL A 11 11.96 -7.37 -6.16
C VAL A 11 10.91 -7.66 -5.08
N LEU A 12 10.24 -6.59 -4.61
CA LEU A 12 9.08 -6.72 -3.74
C LEU A 12 7.79 -6.41 -4.50
N TYR A 13 6.91 -7.41 -4.52
CA TYR A 13 5.57 -7.31 -5.09
C TYR A 13 4.50 -7.22 -4.01
N PRO A 14 3.44 -6.43 -4.22
CA PRO A 14 2.35 -6.32 -3.26
C PRO A 14 1.64 -7.68 -3.12
N ARG A 15 1.47 -8.15 -1.88
CA ARG A 15 0.86 -9.46 -1.61
C ARG A 15 -0.62 -9.48 -2.01
N ILE A 16 -1.32 -8.38 -1.75
CA ILE A 16 -2.77 -8.24 -1.94
C ILE A 16 -3.14 -8.03 -3.41
N ARG A 17 -2.19 -7.62 -4.27
CA ARG A 17 -2.38 -7.47 -5.72
C ARG A 17 -1.99 -8.70 -6.56
N ARG A 18 -1.82 -9.89 -5.95
CA ARG A 18 -1.52 -11.10 -6.75
C ARG A 18 -2.65 -11.33 -7.76
N GLY A 19 -2.31 -11.25 -9.06
CA GLY A 19 -3.25 -11.45 -10.17
C GLY A 19 -4.00 -10.19 -10.61
N ILE A 20 -3.80 -9.03 -9.98
CA ILE A 20 -4.42 -7.75 -10.36
C ILE A 20 -3.43 -6.94 -11.20
N PHE A 21 -3.79 -6.57 -12.43
CA PHE A 21 -2.96 -5.75 -13.31
C PHE A 21 -3.34 -4.26 -13.25
N PRO A 22 -2.36 -3.33 -13.23
CA PRO A 22 -0.92 -3.61 -13.11
C PRO A 22 -0.57 -4.06 -11.68
N ASN A 23 0.36 -5.02 -11.58
CA ASN A 23 0.97 -5.44 -10.31
C ASN A 23 2.40 -4.89 -10.23
N PRO A 24 2.59 -3.55 -10.19
CA PRO A 24 3.94 -3.00 -10.19
C PRO A 24 4.66 -3.43 -8.91
N ALA A 25 5.92 -3.77 -9.05
CA ALA A 25 6.80 -3.87 -7.91
C ALA A 25 6.87 -2.51 -7.21
N TYR A 26 6.85 -2.51 -5.88
CA TYR A 26 7.05 -1.28 -5.09
C TYR A 26 8.49 -1.09 -4.64
N PHE A 27 9.36 -2.06 -4.95
CA PHE A 27 10.79 -2.00 -4.78
C PHE A 27 11.48 -2.98 -5.73
N ALA A 28 12.62 -2.56 -6.27
CA ALA A 28 13.56 -3.39 -7.02
C ALA A 28 14.99 -2.96 -6.68
N SER A 29 15.92 -3.90 -6.56
CA SER A 29 17.34 -3.61 -6.30
C SER A 29 18.07 -3.00 -7.50
N GLN A 30 17.48 -3.07 -8.70
CA GLN A 30 18.07 -2.60 -9.97
C GLN A 30 19.40 -3.32 -10.28
N THR A 31 19.45 -4.63 -9.99
CA THR A 31 20.62 -5.48 -10.24
C THR A 31 20.43 -6.42 -11.43
N ASN A 32 19.48 -6.12 -12.30
CA ASN A 32 19.26 -6.85 -13.53
C ASN A 32 20.51 -6.76 -14.43
N GLY A 33 21.06 -7.90 -14.84
CA GLY A 33 22.25 -7.98 -15.69
C GLY A 33 23.59 -7.92 -14.95
N GLU A 34 23.59 -7.90 -13.61
CA GLU A 34 24.80 -7.94 -12.78
C GLU A 34 25.42 -9.36 -12.72
N MET A 35 25.71 -9.97 -13.89
CA MET A 35 26.34 -11.29 -14.03
C MET A 35 25.66 -12.42 -13.23
N PRO A 36 24.44 -12.85 -13.62
CA PRO A 36 23.74 -13.95 -12.97
C PRO A 36 24.53 -15.29 -13.02
N PRO A 37 24.29 -16.24 -12.08
CA PRO A 37 23.30 -16.16 -11.01
C PRO A 37 23.69 -15.15 -9.92
N VAL A 38 22.70 -14.40 -9.46
CA VAL A 38 22.81 -13.57 -8.26
C VAL A 38 22.17 -14.34 -7.12
N ASN A 39 22.84 -14.36 -5.96
CA ASN A 39 22.35 -15.00 -4.75
C ASN A 39 22.05 -13.94 -3.68
N LEU A 40 20.94 -14.11 -2.98
CA LEU A 40 20.66 -13.39 -1.74
C LEU A 40 21.39 -14.09 -0.60
N VAL A 41 22.43 -13.45 -0.06
CA VAL A 41 23.30 -14.03 0.96
C VAL A 41 23.00 -13.37 2.31
N PHE A 42 22.75 -14.20 3.32
CA PHE A 42 22.74 -13.81 4.73
C PHE A 42 23.94 -14.45 5.42
N ASP A 43 25.01 -13.68 5.64
CA ASP A 43 26.29 -14.24 6.05
C ASP A 43 26.54 -14.21 7.57
N ARG A 44 27.73 -14.64 7.99
CA ARG A 44 28.12 -14.71 9.41
C ARG A 44 28.28 -13.34 10.07
N THR A 45 28.50 -12.30 9.28
CA THR A 45 28.46 -10.91 9.74
C THR A 45 27.02 -10.38 9.83
N ARG A 46 26.05 -11.21 9.43
CA ARG A 46 24.60 -11.02 9.46
C ARG A 46 24.14 -9.80 8.68
N PHE A 47 24.87 -9.52 7.61
CA PHE A 47 24.44 -8.62 6.56
C PHE A 47 23.65 -9.39 5.52
N LEU A 48 22.71 -8.68 4.91
CA LEU A 48 21.96 -9.19 3.80
C LEU A 48 22.34 -8.42 2.54
N TYR A 49 22.86 -9.14 1.55
CA TYR A 49 23.34 -8.56 0.30
C TYR A 49 23.08 -9.49 -0.88
N LEU A 50 23.17 -8.92 -2.08
CA LEU A 50 23.18 -9.64 -3.34
C LEU A 50 24.62 -9.82 -3.81
N GLN A 51 24.97 -11.06 -4.13
CA GLN A 51 26.28 -11.44 -4.64
C GLN A 51 26.14 -12.13 -5.99
N ASN A 52 26.95 -11.72 -6.97
CA ASN A 52 26.92 -12.31 -8.30
C ASN A 52 27.88 -13.49 -8.47
N PHE A 53 27.93 -14.07 -9.67
CA PHE A 53 28.76 -15.23 -9.99
C PHE A 53 30.26 -15.00 -9.76
N SER A 54 30.74 -13.77 -9.89
CA SER A 54 32.14 -13.40 -9.64
C SER A 54 32.45 -13.13 -8.16
N ASN A 55 31.55 -13.49 -7.25
CA ASN A 55 31.61 -13.18 -5.81
C ASN A 55 31.58 -11.67 -5.48
N LYS A 56 31.25 -10.80 -6.44
CA LYS A 56 31.11 -9.36 -6.20
C LYS A 56 29.79 -9.09 -5.49
N ILE A 57 29.82 -8.26 -4.45
CA ILE A 57 28.61 -7.70 -3.83
C ILE A 57 28.07 -6.62 -4.76
N VAL A 58 26.87 -6.82 -5.29
CA VAL A 58 26.25 -5.93 -6.29
C VAL A 58 25.19 -5.03 -5.67
N TYR A 59 24.65 -5.42 -4.51
CA TYR A 59 23.69 -4.60 -3.77
C TYR A 59 23.66 -4.96 -2.29
N SER A 60 23.60 -3.95 -1.42
CA SER A 60 23.40 -4.15 0.02
C SER A 60 21.92 -3.97 0.35
N VAL A 61 21.25 -5.06 0.72
CA VAL A 61 19.81 -5.04 1.08
C VAL A 61 19.63 -4.40 2.46
N SER A 62 20.62 -4.57 3.35
CA SER A 62 20.65 -3.97 4.68
C SER A 62 22.04 -3.39 4.99
N SER A 63 22.12 -2.09 5.29
CA SER A 63 23.40 -1.39 5.50
C SER A 63 23.92 -1.41 6.94
N ASN A 64 23.08 -1.66 7.95
CA ASN A 64 23.48 -1.53 9.35
C ASN A 64 24.24 -2.76 9.87
N VAL A 65 25.39 -2.54 10.50
CA VAL A 65 26.14 -3.56 11.24
C VAL A 65 25.65 -3.57 12.68
N ILE A 66 25.36 -4.74 13.25
CA ILE A 66 25.11 -4.84 14.69
C ILE A 66 26.37 -5.32 15.35
N ASN A 67 26.94 -4.53 16.26
CA ASN A 67 28.13 -4.92 17.03
C ASN A 67 27.81 -4.93 18.53
N PRO A 68 28.25 -5.97 19.27
CA PRO A 68 28.92 -7.19 18.82
C PRO A 68 27.93 -8.24 18.25
N ILE A 69 28.25 -8.81 17.08
CA ILE A 69 27.36 -9.71 16.33
C ILE A 69 26.99 -10.99 17.12
N GLN A 70 27.93 -11.51 17.92
CA GLN A 70 27.79 -12.78 18.65
C GLN A 70 26.76 -12.73 19.77
N GLU A 71 26.42 -11.53 20.25
CA GLU A 71 25.51 -11.36 21.39
C GLU A 71 24.04 -11.27 20.99
N TYR A 72 23.70 -11.30 19.71
CA TYR A 72 22.32 -11.16 19.25
C TYR A 72 21.82 -12.41 18.53
N TYR A 73 20.53 -12.71 18.64
CA TYR A 73 19.79 -13.46 17.62
C TYR A 73 19.36 -12.50 16.51
N GLN A 74 19.26 -12.99 15.27
CA GLN A 74 18.81 -12.19 14.14
C GLN A 74 17.88 -13.00 13.24
N ARG A 75 16.96 -12.29 12.60
CA ARG A 75 16.07 -12.84 11.57
C ARG A 75 15.79 -11.77 10.53
N ALA A 76 15.44 -12.19 9.33
CA ALA A 76 14.90 -11.32 8.30
C ALA A 76 13.57 -11.89 7.83
N MET A 77 12.53 -11.06 7.73
CA MET A 77 11.20 -11.48 7.31
C MET A 77 10.45 -10.36 6.60
N ILE A 78 9.45 -10.73 5.80
CA ILE A 78 8.47 -9.78 5.27
C ILE A 78 7.36 -9.67 6.29
N ASP A 79 7.09 -8.46 6.75
CA ASP A 79 6.02 -8.18 7.69
C ASP A 79 4.67 -8.06 7.00
N SER A 80 3.61 -8.00 7.79
CA SER A 80 2.23 -7.83 7.31
C SER A 80 2.03 -6.53 6.51
N ASP A 81 2.83 -5.50 6.76
CA ASP A 81 2.81 -4.24 6.02
C ASP A 81 3.61 -4.27 4.71
N GLY A 82 4.20 -5.42 4.36
CA GLY A 82 4.94 -5.62 3.11
C GLY A 82 6.41 -5.20 3.16
N PHE A 83 6.91 -4.63 4.25
CA PHE A 83 8.34 -4.31 4.33
C PHE A 83 9.14 -5.57 4.62
N PHE A 84 10.29 -5.68 3.99
CA PHE A 84 11.27 -6.69 4.34
C PHE A 84 12.18 -6.12 5.42
N ARG A 85 12.11 -6.69 6.62
CA ARG A 85 12.79 -6.18 7.81
C ARG A 85 13.80 -7.19 8.34
N ARG A 86 14.92 -6.65 8.83
CA ARG A 86 15.86 -7.40 9.64
C ARG A 86 15.69 -7.00 11.10
N TYR A 87 15.66 -8.00 11.97
CA TYR A 87 15.49 -7.84 13.40
C TYR A 87 16.70 -8.36 14.16
N SER A 88 16.90 -7.83 15.36
CA SER A 88 17.80 -8.38 16.37
C SER A 88 17.13 -8.51 17.73
N LEU A 89 17.60 -9.49 18.50
CA LEU A 89 17.22 -9.70 19.89
C LEU A 89 18.49 -10.02 20.66
N TRP A 90 18.75 -9.31 21.76
CA TRP A 90 19.92 -9.58 22.59
C TRP A 90 19.80 -10.96 23.22
N LYS A 91 20.86 -11.76 23.24
CA LYS A 91 20.84 -13.12 23.78
C LYS A 91 20.65 -13.16 25.29
N ASN A 92 21.15 -12.14 25.98
CA ASN A 92 20.99 -11.97 27.42
C ASN A 92 19.74 -11.13 27.76
N ALA A 93 18.85 -10.94 26.77
CA ALA A 93 17.58 -10.28 26.96
C ALA A 93 16.85 -10.90 28.16
N LYS A 94 16.47 -10.05 29.12
CA LYS A 94 15.63 -10.48 30.23
C LYS A 94 14.22 -10.76 29.73
N ASN A 95 13.44 -11.53 30.50
CA ASN A 95 12.04 -11.79 30.18
C ASN A 95 11.29 -10.46 29.94
N GLY A 96 10.81 -10.28 28.70
CA GLY A 96 10.05 -9.09 28.28
C GLY A 96 10.74 -8.23 27.20
N GLU A 97 12.03 -8.44 26.91
CA GLU A 97 12.69 -7.73 25.81
C GLU A 97 12.24 -8.26 24.43
N ALA A 98 11.85 -7.34 23.54
CA ALA A 98 11.28 -7.63 22.24
C ALA A 98 12.32 -7.53 21.10
N TRP A 99 11.98 -8.11 19.94
CA TRP A 99 12.77 -7.97 18.72
C TRP A 99 12.80 -6.50 18.26
N SER A 100 14.00 -5.96 18.03
CA SER A 100 14.22 -4.60 17.52
C SER A 100 14.45 -4.60 16.02
N ILE A 101 13.86 -3.62 15.30
CA ILE A 101 14.09 -3.43 13.86
C ILE A 101 15.48 -2.82 13.66
N VAL A 102 16.30 -3.48 12.85
CA VAL A 102 17.68 -3.06 12.54
C VAL A 102 17.73 -2.30 11.22
N SER A 103 16.93 -2.74 10.25
CA SER A 103 16.81 -2.16 8.93
C SER A 103 15.54 -2.65 8.26
N HIS A 104 15.03 -1.87 7.30
CA HIS A 104 13.87 -2.23 6.50
C HIS A 104 14.08 -1.83 5.03
N THR A 105 13.46 -2.57 4.12
CA THR A 105 13.49 -2.34 2.68
C THR A 105 12.05 -2.38 2.14
N PRO A 106 11.62 -1.42 1.30
CA PRO A 106 12.34 -0.21 0.85
C PRO A 106 12.53 0.83 1.97
N SER A 107 13.63 1.59 1.98
CA SER A 107 13.89 2.62 3.01
C SER A 107 13.26 3.99 2.73
N ASN A 108 12.84 4.24 1.49
CA ASN A 108 12.32 5.53 1.00
C ASN A 108 10.78 5.57 0.91
N ARG A 109 10.10 4.70 1.63
CA ARG A 109 8.64 4.54 1.56
C ARG A 109 8.10 4.33 2.97
N ASN A 110 6.94 4.91 3.25
CA ASN A 110 6.20 4.62 4.47
C ASN A 110 5.24 3.43 4.28
N SER A 111 4.62 2.96 5.36
CA SER A 111 3.71 1.80 5.33
C SER A 111 2.52 1.96 4.37
N CYS A 112 1.96 3.17 4.25
CA CYS A 112 0.86 3.45 3.32
C CYS A 112 1.28 3.55 1.85
N GLY A 113 2.58 3.70 1.59
CA GLY A 113 3.11 3.64 0.24
C GLY A 113 3.08 2.23 -0.35
N VAL A 114 2.86 1.18 0.42
CA VAL A 114 2.84 -0.19 -0.13
C VAL A 114 1.54 -0.39 -0.92
N PRO A 115 1.61 -0.65 -2.25
CA PRO A 115 0.41 -0.77 -3.07
C PRO A 115 -0.53 -1.86 -2.55
N GLY A 116 -1.81 -1.57 -2.52
CA GLY A 116 -2.87 -2.48 -2.09
C GLY A 116 -2.84 -2.81 -0.60
N ILE A 117 -2.09 -2.10 0.24
CA ILE A 117 -1.96 -2.43 1.67
C ILE A 117 -3.32 -2.53 2.38
N CYS A 118 -4.28 -1.66 2.03
CA CYS A 118 -5.62 -1.66 2.63
C CYS A 118 -6.70 -2.35 1.79
N GLY A 119 -6.29 -3.20 0.85
CA GLY A 119 -7.21 -3.91 -0.03
C GLY A 119 -8.03 -3.00 -0.94
N LEU A 120 -9.08 -3.55 -1.54
CA LEU A 120 -10.01 -2.80 -2.39
C LEU A 120 -10.91 -1.92 -1.52
N ASN A 121 -11.21 -0.71 -2.00
CA ASN A 121 -12.15 0.26 -1.40
C ASN A 121 -11.76 0.80 -0.02
N GLY A 122 -10.74 0.23 0.64
CA GLY A 122 -10.14 0.78 1.85
C GLY A 122 -9.10 1.85 1.53
N TYR A 123 -8.80 2.68 2.53
CA TYR A 123 -7.71 3.66 2.46
C TYR A 123 -6.80 3.59 3.68
N CYS A 124 -5.53 3.94 3.47
CA CYS A 124 -4.48 3.87 4.47
C CYS A 124 -4.26 5.21 5.18
N ILE A 125 -4.03 5.14 6.49
CA ILE A 125 -3.45 6.21 7.30
C ILE A 125 -2.22 5.67 8.04
N LEU A 126 -1.31 6.56 8.44
CA LEU A 126 -0.20 6.19 9.32
C LEU A 126 -0.60 6.41 10.77
N ASP A 127 -0.36 5.42 11.64
CA ASP A 127 -0.45 5.60 13.09
C ASP A 127 0.73 6.46 13.61
N GLN A 128 0.72 6.80 14.90
CA GLN A 128 1.78 7.59 15.53
C GLN A 128 3.18 6.92 15.44
N GLY A 129 3.22 5.61 15.23
CA GLY A 129 4.45 4.83 15.05
C GLY A 129 4.85 4.63 13.58
N GLY A 130 4.17 5.27 12.63
CA GLY A 130 4.44 5.14 11.19
C GLY A 130 3.98 3.80 10.59
N ARG A 131 3.14 3.04 11.28
CA ARG A 131 2.55 1.78 10.78
C ARG A 131 1.27 2.09 10.01
N ALA A 132 0.99 1.27 9.00
CA ALA A 132 -0.24 1.38 8.24
C ALA A 132 -1.44 0.97 9.10
N GLN A 133 -2.48 1.80 9.09
CA GLN A 133 -3.81 1.47 9.57
C GLN A 133 -4.79 1.66 8.42
N CYS A 134 -5.67 0.68 8.24
CA CYS A 134 -6.66 0.66 7.17
C CYS A 134 -8.03 1.05 7.69
N LEU A 135 -8.71 1.90 6.93
CA LEU A 135 -10.04 2.41 7.21
C LEU A 135 -10.97 2.19 6.02
N CYS A 136 -12.26 2.07 6.30
CA CYS A 136 -13.32 2.07 5.30
C CYS A 136 -14.01 3.44 5.28
N PRO A 137 -14.43 3.94 4.10
CA PRO A 137 -15.36 5.08 4.03
C PRO A 137 -16.67 4.78 4.77
N ASP A 138 -17.41 5.81 5.18
CA ASP A 138 -18.73 5.60 5.79
C ASP A 138 -19.68 4.87 4.82
N LYS A 139 -20.54 4.00 5.36
CA LYS A 139 -21.38 3.03 4.62
C LYS A 139 -20.61 1.96 3.84
N PHE A 140 -19.35 1.75 4.23
CA PHE A 140 -18.56 0.58 3.85
C PHE A 140 -18.09 -0.13 5.13
N SER A 141 -18.09 -1.46 5.08
CA SER A 141 -17.58 -2.31 6.14
C SER A 141 -16.37 -3.11 5.67
N PHE A 142 -15.50 -3.49 6.60
CA PHE A 142 -14.42 -4.43 6.28
C PHE A 142 -15.00 -5.72 5.71
N VAL A 143 -14.33 -6.28 4.71
CA VAL A 143 -14.71 -7.59 4.13
C VAL A 143 -14.59 -8.69 5.20
N ASP A 144 -13.53 -8.62 6.01
CA ASP A 144 -13.30 -9.45 7.18
C ASP A 144 -12.97 -8.55 8.38
N THR A 145 -13.82 -8.55 9.41
CA THR A 145 -13.64 -7.73 10.60
C THR A 145 -12.44 -8.15 11.45
N ASN A 146 -11.94 -9.37 11.28
CA ASN A 146 -10.72 -9.84 11.93
C ASN A 146 -9.46 -9.47 11.15
N TYR A 147 -9.59 -8.94 9.93
CA TYR A 147 -8.47 -8.58 9.05
C TYR A 147 -8.75 -7.27 8.28
N THR A 148 -8.46 -6.14 8.92
CA THR A 148 -8.72 -4.79 8.39
C THR A 148 -7.94 -4.44 7.10
N PHE A 149 -6.88 -5.19 6.79
CA PHE A 149 -6.11 -5.05 5.55
C PHE A 149 -6.76 -5.78 4.35
N GLY A 150 -7.87 -6.51 4.58
CA GLY A 150 -8.60 -7.26 3.56
C GLY A 150 -9.45 -6.41 2.61
N GLY A 151 -9.54 -5.10 2.86
CA GLY A 151 -10.37 -4.19 2.08
C GLY A 151 -11.79 -4.04 2.62
N CYS A 152 -12.58 -3.27 1.89
CA CYS A 152 -13.92 -2.85 2.28
C CYS A 152 -14.94 -3.24 1.22
N LYS A 153 -16.16 -3.55 1.67
CA LYS A 153 -17.34 -3.74 0.84
C LYS A 153 -18.33 -2.62 1.10
N ARG A 154 -19.12 -2.25 0.09
CA ARG A 154 -20.29 -1.40 0.31
C ARG A 154 -21.31 -2.14 1.17
N ASP A 155 -22.00 -1.38 2.01
CA ASP A 155 -23.13 -1.90 2.80
C ASP A 155 -24.48 -1.66 2.10
N PHE A 156 -24.44 -1.19 0.85
CA PHE A 156 -25.60 -0.92 0.01
C PHE A 156 -25.32 -1.32 -1.44
N VAL A 157 -26.37 -1.39 -2.24
CA VAL A 157 -26.31 -1.70 -3.68
C VAL A 157 -26.60 -0.45 -4.48
N ILE A 158 -25.88 -0.26 -5.58
CA ILE A 158 -26.20 0.76 -6.60
C ILE A 158 -26.77 0.02 -7.80
N SER A 159 -27.97 0.40 -8.23
CA SER A 159 -28.57 -0.05 -9.50
C SER A 159 -28.68 1.13 -10.46
N CYS A 160 -28.28 0.91 -11.71
CA CYS A 160 -28.54 1.86 -12.80
C CYS A 160 -29.97 1.73 -13.33
N GLU A 161 -30.67 0.64 -13.02
CA GLU A 161 -32.09 0.48 -13.35
C GLU A 161 -32.92 1.40 -12.46
N ASN A 162 -33.75 2.27 -13.06
CA ASN A 162 -34.52 3.29 -12.35
C ASN A 162 -33.67 4.22 -11.46
N TYR A 163 -32.42 4.50 -11.88
CA TYR A 163 -31.50 5.35 -11.14
C TYR A 163 -32.07 6.76 -10.91
N LYS A 164 -32.03 7.21 -9.65
CA LYS A 164 -32.38 8.58 -9.27
C LYS A 164 -31.25 9.14 -8.41
N ALA A 165 -30.62 10.22 -8.87
CA ALA A 165 -29.55 10.90 -8.15
C ALA A 165 -29.97 11.28 -6.71
N SER A 166 -31.25 11.63 -6.50
CA SER A 166 -31.83 11.96 -5.20
C SER A 166 -31.81 10.84 -4.16
N ASN A 167 -31.56 9.59 -4.57
CA ASN A 167 -31.40 8.45 -3.65
C ASN A 167 -29.98 8.38 -3.05
N TYR A 168 -29.04 9.20 -3.54
CA TYR A 168 -27.64 9.14 -3.17
C TYR A 168 -27.15 10.47 -2.59
N LEU A 169 -26.06 10.41 -1.85
CA LEU A 169 -25.30 11.58 -1.40
C LEU A 169 -23.81 11.31 -1.57
N LEU A 170 -22.99 12.36 -1.43
CA LEU A 170 -21.54 12.25 -1.43
C LEU A 170 -21.03 12.45 0.00
N ILE A 171 -20.20 11.52 0.47
CA ILE A 171 -19.39 11.69 1.67
C ILE A 171 -18.05 12.30 1.25
N GLU A 172 -17.63 13.34 1.95
CA GLU A 172 -16.36 14.02 1.69
C GLU A 172 -15.26 13.46 2.59
N LEU A 173 -14.16 13.04 1.98
CA LEU A 173 -12.95 12.61 2.68
C LEU A 173 -11.79 13.51 2.28
N GLU A 174 -11.46 14.45 3.17
CA GLU A 174 -10.36 15.38 2.97
C GLU A 174 -9.00 14.67 2.90
N ASN A 175 -8.19 15.06 1.91
CA ASN A 175 -6.85 14.56 1.65
C ASN A 175 -6.79 13.04 1.41
N VAL A 176 -7.89 12.42 1.01
CA VAL A 176 -7.94 11.00 0.63
C VAL A 176 -7.99 10.88 -0.89
N ASN A 177 -7.19 9.98 -1.44
CA ASN A 177 -7.20 9.65 -2.86
C ASN A 177 -7.01 8.14 -3.07
N TRP A 178 -7.64 7.63 -4.12
CA TRP A 178 -7.32 6.34 -4.72
C TRP A 178 -6.68 6.62 -6.08
N PRO A 179 -5.38 6.38 -6.30
CA PRO A 179 -4.70 6.80 -7.54
C PRO A 179 -5.23 6.15 -8.83
N TYR A 180 -5.95 5.03 -8.72
CA TYR A 180 -6.44 4.25 -9.87
C TYR A 180 -7.97 4.27 -9.99
N GLY A 181 -8.50 3.68 -11.08
CA GLY A 181 -9.94 3.55 -11.31
C GLY A 181 -10.61 4.78 -11.95
N ASN A 182 -9.82 5.76 -12.40
CA ASN A 182 -10.32 6.89 -13.19
C ASN A 182 -10.83 6.39 -14.54
N TYR A 183 -11.98 6.91 -14.99
CA TYR A 183 -12.47 6.69 -16.34
C TYR A 183 -12.80 7.98 -17.09
N GLU A 184 -12.87 9.11 -16.38
CA GLU A 184 -13.18 10.41 -16.96
C GLU A 184 -12.55 11.52 -16.11
N LEU A 185 -12.01 12.54 -16.78
CA LEU A 185 -11.48 13.75 -16.19
C LEU A 185 -12.29 14.93 -16.73
N LEU A 186 -12.86 15.73 -15.83
CA LEU A 186 -13.59 16.96 -16.15
C LEU A 186 -12.91 18.16 -15.49
N HIS A 187 -13.04 19.34 -16.10
CA HIS A 187 -12.59 20.61 -15.52
C HIS A 187 -13.82 21.37 -15.04
N LEU A 188 -14.15 21.19 -13.77
CA LEU A 188 -15.37 21.64 -13.12
C LEU A 188 -15.01 22.23 -11.77
N ASP A 189 -15.85 23.12 -11.24
CA ASP A 189 -15.79 23.45 -9.83
C ASP A 189 -16.26 22.27 -8.93
N GLU A 190 -16.21 22.45 -7.62
CA GLU A 190 -16.54 21.37 -6.68
C GLU A 190 -18.01 20.95 -6.76
N ASP A 191 -18.92 21.92 -6.89
CA ASP A 191 -20.36 21.67 -6.89
C ASP A 191 -20.78 21.02 -8.21
N GLU A 192 -20.24 21.50 -9.34
CA GLU A 192 -20.39 20.86 -10.64
C GLU A 192 -19.83 19.43 -10.64
N CYS A 193 -18.69 19.17 -9.98
CA CYS A 193 -18.12 17.83 -9.85
C CYS A 193 -19.03 16.90 -9.02
N LYS A 194 -19.61 17.42 -7.93
CA LYS A 194 -20.58 16.70 -7.10
C LYS A 194 -21.81 16.30 -7.93
N GLU A 195 -22.38 17.25 -8.68
CA GLU A 195 -23.52 17.00 -9.55
C GLU A 195 -23.21 16.04 -10.69
N ALA A 196 -22.04 16.17 -11.33
CA ALA A 196 -21.60 15.29 -12.40
C ALA A 196 -21.45 13.84 -11.93
N CYS A 197 -20.95 13.60 -10.71
CA CYS A 197 -20.87 12.26 -10.16
C CYS A 197 -22.22 11.71 -9.70
N LEU A 198 -23.06 12.52 -9.05
CA LEU A 198 -24.39 12.10 -8.62
C LEU A 198 -25.33 11.80 -9.79
N SER A 199 -25.19 12.49 -10.91
CA SER A 199 -26.01 12.28 -12.11
C SER A 199 -25.60 11.06 -12.92
N ASP A 200 -24.35 10.60 -12.77
CA ASP A 200 -23.84 9.41 -13.44
C ASP A 200 -23.99 8.16 -12.56
N CYS A 201 -24.81 7.20 -13.00
CA CYS A 201 -25.03 5.96 -12.27
C CYS A 201 -23.74 5.13 -12.10
N PHE A 202 -22.77 5.24 -13.02
CA PHE A 202 -21.49 4.54 -12.99
C PHE A 202 -20.39 5.28 -12.20
N CYS A 203 -20.62 6.52 -11.78
CA CYS A 203 -19.68 7.22 -10.90
C CYS A 203 -19.84 6.74 -9.46
N ASP A 204 -18.91 5.93 -8.96
CA ASP A 204 -18.93 5.48 -7.56
C ASP A 204 -18.23 6.48 -6.63
N ALA A 205 -17.29 7.26 -7.16
CA ALA A 205 -16.59 8.31 -6.45
C ALA A 205 -16.02 9.34 -7.43
N ALA A 206 -15.70 10.53 -6.94
CA ALA A 206 -14.87 11.50 -7.64
C ALA A 206 -13.72 11.98 -6.75
N ILE A 207 -12.58 12.31 -7.34
CA ILE A 207 -11.51 13.05 -6.65
C ILE A 207 -11.53 14.46 -7.19
N TYR A 208 -11.72 15.42 -6.29
CA TYR A 208 -11.73 16.83 -6.61
C TYR A 208 -10.44 17.48 -6.12
N THR A 209 -9.69 18.08 -7.04
CA THR A 209 -8.47 18.82 -6.74
C THR A 209 -8.20 19.83 -7.87
N ASN A 210 -7.83 21.07 -7.53
CA ASN A 210 -7.43 22.10 -8.50
C ASN A 210 -8.39 22.26 -9.72
N ASN A 211 -9.70 22.35 -9.46
CA ASN A 211 -10.76 22.41 -10.49
C ASN A 211 -10.75 21.22 -11.47
N GLN A 212 -10.22 20.08 -11.04
CA GLN A 212 -10.26 18.82 -11.76
C GLN A 212 -11.13 17.82 -11.00
N CYS A 213 -12.07 17.23 -11.72
CA CYS A 213 -12.97 16.19 -11.24
C CYS A 213 -12.61 14.86 -11.90
N TRP A 214 -12.00 13.97 -11.13
CA TRP A 214 -11.60 12.65 -11.59
C TRP A 214 -12.67 11.64 -11.20
N LYS A 215 -13.56 11.27 -12.13
CA LYS A 215 -14.64 10.30 -11.87
C LYS A 215 -14.08 8.88 -11.87
N LYS A 216 -14.52 8.09 -10.89
CA LYS A 216 -14.02 6.75 -10.59
C LYS A 216 -15.14 5.71 -10.55
N ARG A 217 -14.79 4.49 -10.99
CA ARG A 217 -15.63 3.30 -10.79
C ARG A 217 -14.97 2.36 -9.79
N MET A 218 -15.79 1.60 -9.11
CA MET A 218 -15.35 0.53 -8.24
C MET A 218 -14.75 -0.64 -9.06
N PRO A 219 -13.82 -1.42 -8.46
CA PRO A 219 -13.25 -1.20 -7.13
C PRO A 219 -12.23 -0.06 -7.10
N LEU A 220 -12.21 0.69 -6.00
CA LEU A 220 -11.18 1.70 -5.74
C LEU A 220 -9.91 1.00 -5.22
N MET A 221 -8.73 1.45 -5.68
CA MET A 221 -7.45 0.80 -5.36
C MET A 221 -6.41 1.79 -4.84
N ASP A 222 -5.57 1.30 -3.92
CA ASP A 222 -4.46 2.04 -3.29
C ASP A 222 -4.90 3.32 -2.60
N GLY A 223 -6.01 3.25 -1.85
CA GLY A 223 -6.50 4.39 -1.09
C GLY A 223 -5.47 4.83 -0.06
N VAL A 224 -5.22 6.13 0.01
CA VAL A 224 -4.32 6.72 0.99
C VAL A 224 -4.82 8.10 1.40
N LYS A 225 -4.69 8.40 2.70
CA LYS A 225 -4.81 9.76 3.22
C LYS A 225 -3.42 10.38 3.31
N ASP A 226 -3.20 11.44 2.54
CA ASP A 226 -1.94 12.19 2.56
C ASP A 226 -2.24 13.69 2.44
N VAL A 227 -1.94 14.41 3.52
CA VAL A 227 -2.16 15.87 3.62
C VAL A 227 -1.34 16.67 2.61
N THR A 228 -0.29 16.08 2.03
CA THR A 228 0.54 16.74 1.03
C THR A 228 -0.06 16.69 -0.38
N MET A 229 -1.01 15.79 -0.64
CA MET A 229 -1.66 15.70 -1.95
C MET A 229 -2.67 16.83 -2.19
N GLY A 230 -3.30 17.32 -1.12
CA GLY A 230 -4.44 18.24 -1.22
C GLY A 230 -5.66 17.61 -1.91
N GLY A 231 -6.77 18.36 -1.92
CA GLY A 231 -8.05 17.91 -2.49
C GLY A 231 -8.83 16.93 -1.60
N LYS A 232 -9.93 16.41 -2.15
CA LYS A 232 -10.86 15.55 -1.41
C LYS A 232 -11.43 14.44 -2.29
N ALA A 233 -11.77 13.31 -1.66
CA ALA A 233 -12.60 12.30 -2.29
C ALA A 233 -14.08 12.55 -1.98
N LEU A 234 -14.91 12.46 -3.00
CA LEU A 234 -16.37 12.53 -2.95
C LEU A 234 -16.91 11.12 -3.20
N ILE A 235 -17.28 10.40 -2.15
CA ILE A 235 -17.71 8.99 -2.24
C ILE A 235 -19.22 8.90 -2.33
N LYS A 236 -19.75 8.31 -3.41
CA LYS A 236 -21.19 8.17 -3.62
C LYS A 236 -21.75 7.04 -2.77
N VAL A 237 -22.75 7.35 -1.95
CA VAL A 237 -23.42 6.38 -1.08
C VAL A 237 -24.94 6.52 -1.09
N SER A 238 -25.63 5.42 -0.76
CA SER A 238 -27.09 5.42 -0.60
C SER A 238 -27.52 6.33 0.56
N ARG A 239 -28.57 7.12 0.39
CA ARG A 239 -29.22 7.86 1.49
C ARG A 239 -29.94 6.91 2.43
N SER A 240 -30.63 5.91 1.91
CA SER A 240 -31.25 4.83 2.68
C SER A 240 -30.17 4.05 3.42
N GLY A 241 -30.35 3.89 4.74
CA GLY A 241 -29.53 3.02 5.59
C GLY A 241 -29.88 1.56 5.42
#